data_AF-A0A0F2NQQ8-F1
#
_entry.id   AF-A0A0F2NQQ8-F1
#
_cell.length_a   1.000
_cell.length_b   1.000
_cell.length_c   1.000
_cell.angle_alpha   90.00
_cell.angle_beta   90.00
_cell.angle_gamma   90.00
#
_symmetry.space_group_name_H-M   'P 1'
#
loop_
_entity.id
_entity.type
_entity.pdbx_description
1 polymer ?
#
loop_
_entity_poly.entity_id
_entity_poly.type
_entity_poly.pdbx_seq_one_letter_code
_entity_poly.pdbx_strand_id
1 'polypeptide(L)'
;MMNEENLALLISLLACLIALVSAYYARKSRDIAVDANKISIHHDLKPARLAVYIRLRDFADYCCKYYTSLCIRSVKGTNELTSKIAELKWDIDNYGPLGMDDIERKAEEFQKKAWQLQRVLDRLDGDDNRPLDKGYEDIEDNLHALTDWFAQEKKDLKQLFEKYLKIA
;
A
#
# COMPACT_ATOMS: atom_id res chain seq x y z
N MET A 1 66.44 -16.86 28.17
CA MET A 1 65.24 -16.76 29.03
C MET A 1 64.54 -15.47 28.68
N MET A 2 63.25 -15.52 28.37
CA MET A 2 62.45 -14.31 28.13
C MET A 2 62.15 -13.67 29.48
N ASN A 3 62.47 -12.39 29.67
CA ASN A 3 62.23 -11.68 30.93
C ASN A 3 60.71 -11.52 31.16
N GLU A 4 60.25 -11.55 32.42
CA GLU A 4 58.81 -11.52 32.76
C GLU A 4 58.07 -10.30 32.18
N GLU A 5 58.75 -9.16 32.08
CA GLU A 5 58.24 -7.93 31.46
C GLU A 5 57.94 -8.11 29.96
N ASN A 6 58.77 -8.85 29.23
CA ASN A 6 58.58 -9.12 27.81
C ASN A 6 57.40 -10.09 27.58
N LEU A 7 57.19 -11.03 28.50
CA LEU A 7 56.02 -11.92 28.49
C LEU A 7 54.73 -11.12 28.74
N ALA A 8 54.74 -10.23 29.72
CA ALA A 8 53.58 -9.39 30.05
C ALA A 8 53.19 -8.44 28.90
N LEU A 9 54.18 -7.85 28.22
CA LEU A 9 53.97 -7.01 27.03
C LEU A 9 53.37 -7.79 25.86
N LEU A 10 53.86 -9.01 25.60
CA LEU A 10 53.32 -9.88 24.55
C LEU A 10 51.87 -10.27 24.82
N ILE A 11 51.55 -10.66 26.06
CA ILE A 11 50.17 -11.00 26.46
C ILE A 11 49.24 -9.79 26.30
N SER A 12 49.69 -8.60 26.71
CA SER A 12 48.92 -7.36 26.59
C SER A 12 48.65 -6.97 25.13
N LEU A 13 49.66 -7.10 24.26
CA LEU A 13 49.52 -6.90 22.82
C LEU A 13 48.52 -7.88 22.20
N LEU A 14 48.60 -9.16 22.59
CA LEU A 14 47.69 -10.20 22.10
C LEU A 14 46.25 -9.95 22.57
N ALA A 15 46.06 -9.56 23.82
CA ALA A 15 44.75 -9.21 24.37
C ALA A 15 44.14 -7.98 23.65
N CYS A 16 44.97 -6.97 23.35
CA CYS A 16 44.54 -5.80 22.58
C CYS A 16 44.11 -6.18 21.16
N LEU A 17 44.87 -7.04 20.48
CA LEU A 17 44.51 -7.58 19.16
C LEU A 17 43.18 -8.37 19.21
N ILE A 18 43.01 -9.26 20.19
CA ILE A 18 41.76 -10.02 20.35
C ILE A 18 40.58 -9.07 20.60
N ALA A 19 40.76 -8.03 21.41
CA ALA A 19 39.72 -7.04 21.68
C ALA A 19 39.32 -6.25 20.42
N LEU A 20 40.29 -5.82 19.61
CA LEU A 20 40.04 -5.11 18.36
C LEU A 20 39.30 -5.99 17.33
N VAL A 21 39.72 -7.25 17.19
CA VAL A 21 39.06 -8.23 16.32
C VAL A 21 37.63 -8.50 16.80
N SER A 22 37.44 -8.69 18.11
CA SER A 22 36.11 -8.89 18.71
C SER A 22 35.19 -7.69 18.49
N ALA A 23 35.70 -6.47 18.67
CA ALA A 23 34.95 -5.25 18.41
C ALA A 23 34.55 -5.10 16.94
N TYR A 24 35.44 -5.46 16.01
CA TYR A 24 35.14 -5.48 14.58
C TYR A 24 34.04 -6.48 14.23
N TYR A 25 34.12 -7.73 14.73
CA TYR A 25 33.09 -8.73 14.51
C TYR A 25 31.75 -8.36 15.16
N ALA A 26 31.75 -7.75 16.34
CA ALA A 26 30.53 -7.27 16.99
C ALA A 26 29.81 -6.19 16.16
N ARG A 27 30.57 -5.24 15.58
CA ARG A 27 30.00 -4.23 14.66
C ARG A 27 29.40 -4.89 13.43
N LYS A 28 30.15 -5.78 12.78
CA LYS A 28 29.66 -6.52 11.60
C LYS A 28 28.40 -7.34 11.91
N SER A 29 28.37 -8.03 13.05
CA SER A 29 27.21 -8.82 13.48
C SER A 29 25.99 -7.94 13.75
N ARG A 30 26.17 -6.76 14.34
CA ARG A 30 25.09 -5.78 14.52
C ARG A 30 24.50 -5.35 13.18
N ASP A 31 25.35 -5.01 12.22
CA ASP A 31 24.89 -4.53 10.91
C ASP A 31 24.14 -5.65 10.16
N ILE A 32 24.64 -6.89 10.20
CA ILE A 32 23.94 -8.08 9.67
C ILE A 32 22.59 -8.29 10.37
N ALA A 33 22.51 -8.12 11.68
CA ALA A 33 21.26 -8.27 12.44
C ALA A 33 20.23 -7.19 12.07
N VAL A 34 20.66 -5.95 11.84
CA VAL A 34 19.79 -4.86 11.37
C VAL A 34 19.24 -5.18 9.99
N ASP A 35 20.08 -5.65 9.08
CA ASP A 35 19.66 -6.01 7.73
C ASP A 35 18.73 -7.23 7.72
N ALA A 36 19.04 -8.26 8.52
CA ALA A 36 18.17 -9.42 8.71
C ALA A 36 16.80 -9.02 9.29
N ASN A 37 16.76 -8.09 10.24
CA ASN A 37 15.50 -7.60 10.81
C ASN A 37 14.66 -6.85 9.76
N LYS A 38 15.28 -6.01 8.92
CA LYS A 38 14.58 -5.33 7.81
C LYS A 38 13.98 -6.34 6.82
N ILE A 39 14.75 -7.38 6.47
CA ILE A 39 14.27 -8.45 5.59
C ILE A 39 13.11 -9.23 6.24
N SER A 40 13.22 -9.56 7.53
CA SER A 40 12.15 -10.24 8.29
C SER A 40 10.88 -9.41 8.27
N ILE A 41 10.95 -8.13 8.68
CA ILE A 41 9.80 -7.22 8.67
C ILE A 41 9.17 -7.15 7.27
N HIS A 42 9.99 -7.06 6.21
CA HIS A 42 9.48 -7.02 4.85
C HIS A 42 8.75 -8.30 4.46
N HIS A 43 9.30 -9.46 4.82
CA HIS A 43 8.68 -10.77 4.59
C HIS A 43 7.39 -10.94 5.39
N ASP A 44 7.38 -10.50 6.65
CA ASP A 44 6.25 -10.61 7.57
C ASP A 44 5.08 -9.73 7.12
N LEU A 45 5.35 -8.54 6.56
CA LEU A 45 4.33 -7.62 6.06
C LEU A 45 3.80 -7.99 4.66
N LYS A 46 4.52 -8.80 3.89
CA LYS A 46 4.18 -9.13 2.51
C LYS A 46 2.76 -9.69 2.33
N PRO A 47 2.24 -10.61 3.17
CA PRO A 47 0.87 -11.11 3.05
C PRO A 47 -0.18 -10.01 3.22
N ALA A 48 0.00 -9.13 4.22
CA ALA A 48 -0.92 -8.02 4.46
C ALA A 48 -0.90 -7.01 3.30
N ARG A 49 0.28 -6.67 2.79
CA ARG A 49 0.45 -5.80 1.62
C ARG A 49 -0.21 -6.39 0.37
N LEU A 50 -0.08 -7.70 0.16
CA LEU A 50 -0.74 -8.40 -0.93
C LEU A 50 -2.27 -8.37 -0.78
N ALA A 51 -2.79 -8.50 0.44
CA ALA A 51 -4.22 -8.41 0.71
C ALA A 51 -4.76 -7.02 0.39
N VAL A 52 -4.05 -5.95 0.77
CA VAL A 52 -4.41 -4.57 0.41
C VAL A 52 -4.40 -4.37 -1.11
N TYR A 53 -3.40 -4.89 -1.82
CA TYR A 53 -3.36 -4.85 -3.28
C TYR A 53 -4.60 -5.49 -3.91
N ILE A 54 -4.93 -6.71 -3.49
CA ILE A 54 -6.11 -7.44 -3.98
C ILE A 54 -7.37 -6.62 -3.70
N ARG A 55 -7.50 -6.08 -2.48
CA ARG A 55 -8.67 -5.31 -2.06
C ARG A 55 -8.86 -4.05 -2.89
N LEU A 56 -7.80 -3.26 -3.12
CA LEU A 56 -7.88 -2.06 -3.96
C LEU A 56 -8.21 -2.40 -5.40
N ARG A 57 -7.59 -3.45 -5.96
CA ARG A 57 -7.84 -3.88 -7.34
C ARG A 57 -9.28 -4.34 -7.53
N ASP A 58 -9.81 -5.11 -6.58
CA ASP A 58 -11.17 -5.63 -6.63
C ASP A 58 -12.19 -4.50 -6.42
N PHE A 59 -11.88 -3.51 -5.57
CA PHE A 59 -12.69 -2.31 -5.42
C PHE A 59 -12.71 -1.44 -6.70
N ALA A 60 -11.57 -1.29 -7.38
CA ALA A 60 -11.51 -0.60 -8.66
C ALA A 60 -12.40 -1.27 -9.70
N ASP A 61 -12.30 -2.60 -9.80
CA ASP A 61 -13.11 -3.41 -10.72
C ASP A 61 -14.61 -3.30 -10.42
N TYR A 62 -14.97 -3.31 -9.13
CA TYR A 62 -16.33 -3.08 -8.68
C TYR A 62 -16.85 -1.72 -9.15
N CYS A 63 -16.09 -0.64 -8.93
CA CYS A 63 -16.48 0.70 -9.35
C CYS A 63 -16.65 0.81 -10.88
N CYS A 64 -15.76 0.21 -11.68
CA CYS A 64 -15.89 0.17 -13.14
C CYS A 64 -17.19 -0.49 -13.61
N LYS A 65 -17.64 -1.55 -12.92
CA LYS A 65 -18.80 -2.36 -13.31
C LYS A 65 -20.10 -1.93 -12.64
N TYR A 66 -20.04 -0.97 -11.73
CA TYR A 66 -21.16 -0.64 -10.86
C TYR A 66 -22.34 -0.08 -11.64
N TYR A 67 -22.10 0.86 -12.56
CA TYR A 67 -23.16 1.41 -13.39
C TYR A 67 -23.85 0.34 -14.24
N THR A 68 -23.08 -0.52 -14.90
CA THR A 68 -23.65 -1.65 -15.65
C THR A 68 -24.51 -2.54 -14.76
N SER A 69 -24.05 -2.82 -13.55
CA SER A 69 -24.77 -3.61 -12.54
C SER A 69 -26.08 -2.93 -12.13
N LEU A 70 -26.07 -1.60 -12.01
CA LEU A 70 -27.27 -0.81 -11.72
C LEU A 70 -28.27 -0.87 -12.88
N CYS A 71 -27.81 -0.69 -14.12
CA CYS A 71 -28.65 -0.75 -15.32
C CYS A 71 -29.34 -2.11 -15.50
N ILE A 72 -28.63 -3.22 -15.21
CA ILE A 72 -29.21 -4.57 -15.27
C ILE A 72 -29.97 -4.96 -13.99
N ARG A 73 -30.09 -4.04 -13.02
CA ARG A 73 -30.77 -4.23 -11.73
C ARG A 73 -30.19 -5.36 -10.88
N SER A 74 -28.91 -5.70 -11.05
CA SER A 74 -28.22 -6.63 -10.16
C SER A 74 -27.89 -5.98 -8.81
N VAL A 75 -27.74 -4.66 -8.78
CA VAL A 75 -27.68 -3.83 -7.56
C VAL A 75 -28.85 -2.85 -7.53
N LYS A 76 -29.30 -2.46 -6.32
CA LYS A 76 -30.45 -1.57 -6.12
C LYS A 76 -30.00 -0.23 -5.55
N GLY A 77 -29.95 0.79 -6.42
CA GLY A 77 -29.50 2.14 -6.04
C GLY A 77 -28.02 2.16 -5.64
N THR A 78 -27.62 3.20 -4.90
CA THR A 78 -26.20 3.49 -4.59
C THR A 78 -25.79 3.15 -3.14
N ASN A 79 -26.71 2.62 -2.33
CA ASN A 79 -26.43 2.23 -0.94
C ASN A 79 -25.34 1.16 -0.84
N GLU A 80 -25.30 0.22 -1.78
CA GLU A 80 -24.27 -0.82 -1.81
C GLU A 80 -22.88 -0.24 -2.08
N LEU A 81 -22.78 0.71 -3.02
CA LEU A 81 -21.53 1.43 -3.28
C LEU A 81 -21.04 2.17 -2.03
N THR A 82 -21.95 2.83 -1.31
CA THR A 82 -21.63 3.51 -0.06
C THR A 82 -21.05 2.56 0.99
N SER A 83 -21.69 1.39 1.18
CA SER A 83 -21.19 0.35 2.07
C SER A 83 -19.81 -0.15 1.64
N LYS A 84 -19.58 -0.37 0.35
CA LYS A 84 -18.27 -0.81 -0.18
C LYS A 84 -17.17 0.23 0.02
N ILE A 85 -17.50 1.52 -0.08
CA ILE A 85 -16.54 2.60 0.20
C ILE A 85 -16.12 2.56 1.68
N ALA A 86 -17.08 2.39 2.60
CA ALA A 86 -16.80 2.30 4.03
C ALA A 86 -16.00 1.03 4.39
N GLU A 87 -16.37 -0.12 3.80
CA GLU A 87 -15.64 -1.38 3.97
C GLU A 87 -14.18 -1.25 3.52
N LEU A 88 -13.91 -0.61 2.37
CA LEU A 88 -12.54 -0.44 1.87
C LEU A 88 -11.65 0.25 2.90
N LYS A 89 -12.15 1.31 3.54
CA LYS A 89 -11.39 2.03 4.58
C LYS A 89 -11.12 1.12 5.77
N TRP A 90 -12.16 0.46 6.28
CA TRP A 90 -12.05 -0.43 7.43
C TRP A 90 -11.08 -1.59 7.18
N ASP A 91 -11.15 -2.21 6.00
CA ASP A 91 -10.28 -3.32 5.63
C ASP A 91 -8.81 -2.92 5.57
N ILE A 92 -8.50 -1.72 5.06
CA ILE A 92 -7.12 -1.22 4.99
C ILE A 92 -6.62 -0.87 6.39
N ASP A 93 -7.42 -0.15 7.18
CA ASP A 93 -7.05 0.29 8.53
C ASP A 93 -6.78 -0.90 9.47
N ASN A 94 -7.49 -2.03 9.28
CA ASN A 94 -7.32 -3.24 10.09
C ASN A 94 -5.96 -3.92 9.98
N TYR A 95 -5.23 -3.72 8.88
CA TYR A 95 -3.88 -4.27 8.75
C TYR A 95 -2.83 -3.47 9.53
N GLY A 96 -3.20 -2.30 10.07
CA GLY A 96 -2.28 -1.41 10.78
C GLY A 96 -1.26 -0.75 9.83
N PRO A 97 -0.21 -0.13 10.38
CA PRO A 97 0.77 0.59 9.57
C PRO A 97 1.62 -0.38 8.75
N LEU A 98 1.43 -0.37 7.42
CA LEU A 98 2.15 -1.24 6.48
C LEU A 98 3.42 -0.59 5.89
N GLY A 99 3.66 0.69 6.22
CA GLY A 99 4.77 1.49 5.68
C GLY A 99 4.64 1.74 4.18
N MET A 100 3.42 2.02 3.72
CA MET A 100 3.06 2.20 2.32
C MET A 100 2.34 3.54 2.09
N ASP A 101 2.95 4.65 2.49
CA ASP A 101 2.33 5.99 2.51
C ASP A 101 1.72 6.42 1.16
N ASP A 102 2.32 6.02 0.05
CA ASP A 102 1.76 6.28 -1.28
C ASP A 102 0.52 5.43 -1.60
N ILE A 103 0.47 4.19 -1.11
CA ILE A 103 -0.73 3.32 -1.18
C ILE A 103 -1.84 3.88 -0.31
N GLU A 104 -1.54 4.36 0.89
CA GLU A 104 -2.52 4.95 1.80
C GLU A 104 -3.18 6.18 1.15
N ARG A 105 -2.37 7.09 0.59
CA ARG A 105 -2.89 8.21 -0.21
C ARG A 105 -3.71 7.74 -1.41
N LYS A 106 -3.30 6.66 -2.07
CA LYS A 106 -4.03 6.11 -3.22
C LYS A 106 -5.38 5.53 -2.82
N ALA A 107 -5.46 4.86 -1.67
CA ALA A 107 -6.70 4.35 -1.12
C ALA A 107 -7.68 5.48 -0.78
N GLU A 108 -7.20 6.60 -0.22
CA GLU A 108 -8.03 7.79 -0.02
C GLU A 108 -8.54 8.38 -1.33
N GLU A 109 -7.70 8.41 -2.36
CA GLU A 109 -8.10 8.88 -3.70
C GLU A 109 -9.21 7.99 -4.28
N PHE A 110 -9.08 6.66 -4.16
CA PHE A 110 -10.11 5.71 -4.55
C PHE A 110 -11.45 5.97 -3.84
N GLN A 111 -11.41 6.21 -2.52
CA GLN A 111 -12.62 6.55 -1.76
C GLN A 111 -13.25 7.86 -2.26
N LYS A 112 -12.44 8.90 -2.48
CA LYS A 112 -12.92 10.19 -2.98
C LYS A 112 -13.57 10.05 -4.36
N LYS A 113 -12.94 9.31 -5.28
CA LYS A 113 -13.48 9.03 -6.61
C LYS A 113 -14.74 8.17 -6.57
N ALA A 114 -14.82 7.21 -5.65
CA ALA A 114 -16.01 6.38 -5.49
C ALA A 114 -17.20 7.18 -4.92
N TRP A 115 -16.94 8.12 -4.00
CA TRP A 115 -17.95 9.10 -3.57
C TRP A 115 -18.38 10.05 -4.68
N GLN A 116 -17.49 10.39 -5.62
CA GLN A 116 -17.88 11.15 -6.81
C GLN A 116 -18.79 10.31 -7.71
N LEU A 117 -18.44 9.04 -7.94
CA LEU A 117 -19.25 8.09 -8.71
C LEU A 117 -20.66 7.94 -8.10
N GLN A 118 -20.75 7.76 -6.79
CA GLN A 118 -22.01 7.67 -6.06
C GLN A 118 -22.90 8.90 -6.32
N ARG A 119 -22.33 10.10 -6.24
CA ARG A 119 -23.06 11.36 -6.48
C ARG A 119 -23.47 11.55 -7.94
N VAL A 120 -22.65 11.11 -8.89
CA VAL A 120 -22.99 11.13 -10.33
C VAL A 120 -24.21 10.22 -10.57
N LEU A 121 -24.20 9.02 -9.98
CA LEU A 121 -25.27 8.03 -10.14
C LEU A 121 -26.58 8.48 -9.48
N ASP A 122 -26.54 9.03 -8.27
CA ASP A 122 -27.72 9.61 -7.62
C ASP A 122 -28.33 10.73 -8.45
N ARG A 123 -27.48 11.52 -9.10
CA ARG A 123 -27.92 12.64 -9.92
C ARG A 123 -28.50 12.19 -11.25
N LEU A 124 -27.95 11.13 -11.86
CA LEU A 124 -28.52 10.47 -13.04
C LEU A 124 -29.93 9.92 -12.80
N ASP A 125 -30.22 9.48 -11.58
CA ASP A 125 -31.56 8.98 -11.18
C ASP A 125 -32.52 10.13 -10.77
N GLY A 126 -32.01 11.37 -10.66
CA GLY A 126 -32.76 12.54 -10.23
C GLY A 126 -33.15 13.51 -11.36
N ASP A 127 -33.73 14.64 -10.97
CA ASP A 127 -34.24 15.65 -11.93
C ASP A 127 -33.15 16.61 -12.48
N ASP A 128 -31.91 16.56 -11.97
CA ASP A 128 -30.82 17.48 -12.34
C ASP A 128 -29.72 16.78 -13.13
N ASN A 129 -29.81 16.74 -14.46
CA ASN A 129 -28.81 16.05 -15.30
C ASN A 129 -27.53 16.86 -15.60
N ARG A 130 -27.26 17.95 -14.86
CA ARG A 130 -26.02 18.72 -15.07
C ARG A 130 -24.79 17.97 -14.52
N PRO A 131 -23.63 18.07 -15.16
CA PRO A 131 -22.41 17.43 -14.67
C PRO A 131 -22.03 17.95 -13.28
N LEU A 132 -21.42 17.08 -12.47
CA LEU A 132 -20.93 17.46 -11.13
C LEU A 132 -19.67 18.32 -11.22
N ASP A 133 -18.81 18.01 -12.18
CA ASP A 133 -17.63 18.80 -12.49
C ASP A 133 -17.86 19.67 -13.73
N LYS A 134 -17.42 20.93 -13.69
CA LYS A 134 -17.64 21.89 -14.79
C LYS A 134 -16.82 21.57 -16.05
N GLY A 135 -15.91 20.59 -15.96
CA GLY A 135 -15.06 20.16 -17.07
C GLY A 135 -15.71 19.16 -18.02
N TYR A 136 -16.92 18.65 -17.74
CA TYR A 136 -17.62 17.70 -18.59
C TYR A 136 -18.80 18.36 -19.32
N GLU A 137 -19.11 17.89 -20.52
CA GLU A 137 -20.23 18.39 -21.33
C GLU A 137 -21.56 17.96 -20.70
N ASP A 138 -21.64 16.71 -20.28
CA ASP A 138 -22.80 16.16 -19.58
C ASP A 138 -22.40 15.20 -18.43
N ILE A 139 -23.43 14.67 -17.77
CA ILE A 139 -23.28 13.76 -16.63
C ILE A 139 -22.80 12.35 -17.03
N GLU A 140 -23.09 11.91 -18.27
CA GLU A 140 -22.63 10.61 -18.79
C GLU A 140 -21.13 10.66 -19.07
N ASP A 141 -20.63 11.75 -19.64
CA ASP A 141 -19.19 12.02 -19.80
C ASP A 141 -18.47 11.98 -18.46
N ASN A 142 -19.06 12.59 -17.42
CA ASN A 142 -18.50 12.55 -16.07
C ASN A 142 -18.45 11.10 -15.54
N LEU A 143 -19.50 10.32 -15.78
CA LEU A 143 -19.57 8.91 -15.38
C LEU A 143 -18.50 8.08 -16.10
N HIS A 144 -18.39 8.23 -17.43
CA HIS A 144 -17.41 7.53 -18.25
C HIS A 144 -15.98 7.84 -17.80
N ALA A 145 -15.67 9.12 -17.59
CA ALA A 145 -14.36 9.53 -17.10
C ALA A 145 -14.02 8.93 -15.73
N LEU A 146 -15.00 8.78 -14.82
CA LEU A 146 -14.79 8.09 -13.54
C LEU A 146 -14.54 6.60 -13.73
N THR A 147 -15.31 5.93 -14.60
CA THR A 147 -15.11 4.49 -14.87
C THR A 147 -13.76 4.21 -15.54
N ASP A 148 -13.34 5.08 -16.46
CA ASP A 148 -12.05 5.00 -17.15
C ASP A 148 -10.90 5.25 -16.19
N TRP A 149 -11.05 6.21 -15.28
CA TRP A 149 -10.09 6.46 -14.21
C TRP A 149 -9.89 5.21 -13.37
N PHE A 150 -10.96 4.57 -12.86
CA PHE A 150 -10.83 3.33 -12.09
C PHE A 150 -10.20 2.20 -12.92
N ALA A 151 -10.52 2.10 -14.21
CA ALA A 151 -9.97 1.08 -15.09
C ALA A 151 -8.47 1.28 -15.34
N GLN A 152 -8.03 2.52 -15.47
CA GLN A 152 -6.62 2.87 -15.60
C GLN A 152 -5.87 2.61 -14.30
N GLU A 153 -6.39 3.09 -13.18
CA GLU A 153 -5.77 2.91 -11.87
C GLU A 153 -5.65 1.44 -11.48
N LYS A 154 -6.64 0.61 -11.82
CA LYS A 154 -6.56 -0.85 -11.64
C LYS A 154 -5.33 -1.46 -12.34
N LYS A 155 -4.94 -0.96 -13.51
CA LYS A 155 -3.75 -1.42 -14.24
C LYS A 155 -2.47 -0.94 -13.55
N ASP A 156 -2.48 0.31 -13.08
CA ASP A 156 -1.30 0.98 -12.52
C ASP A 156 -1.00 0.52 -11.07
N LEU A 157 -1.99 0.00 -10.35
CA LEU A 157 -1.83 -0.58 -9.01
C LEU A 157 -0.69 -1.62 -8.95
N LYS A 158 -0.51 -2.44 -10.00
CA LYS A 158 0.55 -3.44 -10.02
C LYS A 158 1.93 -2.80 -9.91
N GLN A 159 2.17 -1.73 -10.66
CA GLN A 159 3.46 -1.02 -10.65
C GLN A 159 3.68 -0.33 -9.30
N LEU A 160 2.62 0.24 -8.73
CA LEU A 160 2.68 0.91 -7.44
C LEU A 160 3.05 -0.04 -6.29
N PHE A 161 2.49 -1.26 -6.31
CA PHE A 161 2.78 -2.28 -5.29
C PHE A 161 4.08 -3.05 -5.51
N GLU A 162 4.72 -2.92 -6.67
CA GLU A 162 5.87 -3.74 -7.05
C GLU A 162 7.02 -3.63 -6.05
N LYS A 163 7.34 -2.40 -5.59
CA LYS A 163 8.38 -2.14 -4.60
C LYS A 163 8.08 -2.70 -3.20
N TYR A 164 6.81 -2.99 -2.91
CA TYR A 164 6.37 -3.51 -1.62
C TYR A 164 6.23 -5.03 -1.59
N LEU A 165 6.02 -5.65 -2.76
CA LEU A 165 5.77 -7.09 -2.90
C LEU A 165 6.99 -7.87 -3.41
N LYS A 166 7.93 -7.21 -4.12
CA LYS A 166 9.21 -7.81 -4.48
C LYS A 166 10.10 -7.96 -3.26
N ILE A 167 10.79 -9.08 -3.17
CA ILE A 167 11.86 -9.29 -2.20
C ILE A 167 13.06 -8.53 -2.78
N ALA A 168 13.64 -7.63 -1.98
CA ALA A 168 14.92 -6.99 -2.31
C ALA A 168 16.05 -8.00 -2.10
#